data_AF-A0A954KFH7-F1
#
_entry.id   AF-A0A954KFH7-F1
#
_cell.length_a   1.000
_cell.length_b   1.000
_cell.length_c   1.000
_cell.angle_alpha   90.00
_cell.angle_beta   90.00
_cell.angle_gamma   90.00
#
_symmetry.space_group_name_H-M   'P 1'
#
loop_
_entity.id
_entity.type
_entity.pdbx_description
1 polymer ?
#
loop_
_entity_poly.entity_id
_entity_poly.type
_entity_poly.pdbx_seq_one_letter_code
_entity_poly.pdbx_strand_id
1 'polypeptide(L)'
;MAQFKLFRARRLLAVGLGILGLSTFFAERLSSADPPDQDTARLLTKMISQHHLSRSPIDDAISSKLLDAYLKALDPAKLYFLQSDIDEFSKSRLILDDELKEGNVQFGYDVFQRYRERLDAQTEQAFKLIDEQNFDFT
;
A
#
# COMPACT_ATOMS: atom_id res chain seq x y z
N MET A 1 49.23 -7.97 20.11
CA MET A 1 48.19 -8.79 19.45
C MET A 1 46.74 -8.32 19.68
N ALA A 2 46.43 -7.46 20.66
CA ALA A 2 45.04 -7.03 20.96
C ALA A 2 44.46 -5.97 19.98
N GLN A 3 45.29 -5.09 19.42
CA GLN A 3 44.84 -3.97 18.58
C GLN A 3 44.27 -4.39 17.21
N PHE A 4 44.65 -5.57 16.71
CA PHE A 4 44.24 -6.06 15.39
C PHE A 4 42.84 -6.70 15.39
N LYS A 5 42.37 -7.19 16.56
CA LYS A 5 41.02 -7.76 16.71
C LYS A 5 39.94 -6.67 16.77
N LEU A 6 40.26 -5.50 17.34
CA LEU A 6 39.34 -4.36 17.44
C LEU A 6 38.98 -3.76 16.07
N PHE A 7 39.94 -3.73 15.13
CA PHE A 7 39.73 -3.14 13.80
C PHE A 7 38.85 -4.00 12.88
N ARG A 8 38.93 -5.33 13.03
CA ARG A 8 38.04 -6.29 12.35
C ARG A 8 36.60 -6.21 12.87
N ALA A 9 36.43 -6.07 14.18
CA ALA A 9 35.10 -5.92 14.80
C ALA A 9 34.39 -4.62 14.39
N ARG A 10 35.10 -3.49 14.30
CA ARG A 10 34.53 -2.19 13.86
C ARG A 10 34.14 -2.18 12.37
N ARG A 11 34.87 -2.91 11.52
CA ARG A 11 34.53 -3.07 10.09
C ARG A 11 33.31 -3.97 9.89
N LEU A 12 33.16 -5.04 10.68
CA LEU A 12 32.00 -5.93 10.62
C LEU A 12 30.72 -5.24 11.13
N LEU A 13 30.82 -4.40 12.16
CA LEU A 13 29.71 -3.59 12.67
C LEU A 13 29.21 -2.54 11.65
N ALA A 14 30.13 -1.91 10.90
CA ALA A 14 29.78 -0.94 9.87
C ALA A 14 29.11 -1.57 8.63
N VAL A 15 29.48 -2.79 8.25
CA VAL A 15 28.84 -3.54 7.15
C VAL A 15 27.45 -4.04 7.57
N GLY A 16 27.29 -4.50 8.82
CA GLY A 16 25.99 -4.90 9.35
C GLY A 16 24.97 -3.74 9.42
N LEU A 17 25.42 -2.53 9.80
CA LEU A 17 24.57 -1.34 9.82
C LEU A 17 24.19 -0.87 8.41
N GLY A 18 25.09 -1.01 7.44
CA GLY A 18 24.84 -0.67 6.04
C GLY A 18 23.78 -1.57 5.38
N ILE A 19 23.76 -2.88 5.70
CA ILE A 19 22.77 -3.82 5.17
C ILE A 19 21.39 -3.60 5.82
N LEU A 20 21.33 -3.29 7.12
CA LEU A 20 20.09 -2.90 7.80
C LEU A 20 19.51 -1.59 7.26
N GLY A 21 20.35 -0.58 7.03
CA GLY A 21 19.95 0.68 6.42
C GLY A 21 19.44 0.51 4.98
N LEU A 22 20.08 -0.35 4.17
CA LEU A 22 19.61 -0.64 2.81
C LEU A 22 18.26 -1.38 2.80
N SER A 23 18.05 -2.31 3.74
CA SER A 23 16.79 -3.07 3.84
C SER A 23 15.60 -2.20 4.23
N THR A 24 15.80 -1.25 5.13
CA THR A 24 14.75 -0.30 5.58
C THR A 24 14.44 0.72 4.49
N PHE A 25 15.45 1.33 3.87
CA PHE A 25 15.27 2.24 2.73
C PHE A 25 14.59 1.57 1.53
N PHE A 26 14.92 0.31 1.22
CA PHE A 26 14.29 -0.42 0.11
C PHE A 26 12.84 -0.82 0.42
N ALA A 27 12.54 -1.25 1.66
CA ALA A 27 11.18 -1.57 2.09
C ALA A 27 10.27 -0.34 2.12
N GLU A 28 10.79 0.81 2.57
CA GLU A 28 10.09 2.10 2.54
C GLU A 28 9.79 2.52 1.11
N ARG A 29 10.79 2.43 0.21
CA ARG A 29 10.60 2.78 -1.21
C ARG A 29 9.63 1.87 -1.96
N LEU A 30 9.50 0.60 -1.57
CA LEU A 30 8.50 -0.32 -2.14
C LEU A 30 7.07 -0.04 -1.65
N SER A 31 6.91 0.69 -0.55
CA SER A 31 5.62 0.94 0.09
C SER A 31 5.17 2.40 -0.01
N SER A 32 5.95 3.27 -0.67
CA SER A 32 5.65 4.69 -0.86
C SER A 32 5.57 5.06 -2.35
N ALA A 33 4.85 6.14 -2.66
CA ALA A 33 4.78 6.72 -4.00
C ALA A 33 6.17 7.05 -4.58
N ASP A 34 6.56 6.46 -5.73
CA ASP A 34 7.79 6.82 -6.44
C ASP A 34 7.50 8.01 -7.40
N PRO A 35 8.48 8.91 -7.69
CA PRO A 35 8.25 10.05 -8.57
C PRO A 35 7.63 9.73 -9.95
N PRO A 36 7.96 8.60 -10.62
CA PRO A 36 7.31 8.21 -11.88
C PRO A 36 5.79 8.02 -11.77
N ASP A 37 5.29 7.54 -10.63
CA ASP A 37 3.86 7.28 -10.42
C ASP A 37 3.08 8.59 -10.27
N GLN A 38 3.68 9.60 -9.65
CA GLN A 38 3.10 10.95 -9.55
C GLN A 38 2.93 11.60 -10.92
N ASP A 39 3.96 11.49 -11.78
CA ASP A 39 3.91 12.02 -13.14
C ASP A 39 2.91 11.25 -14.00
N THR A 40 2.82 9.94 -13.80
CA THR A 40 1.82 9.09 -14.45
C THR A 40 0.40 9.49 -14.04
N ALA A 41 0.15 9.73 -12.75
CA ALA A 41 -1.16 10.20 -12.28
C ALA A 41 -1.55 11.55 -12.90
N ARG A 42 -0.62 12.52 -12.92
CA ARG A 42 -0.84 13.83 -13.57
C ARG A 42 -1.10 13.72 -15.06
N LEU A 43 -0.41 12.82 -15.75
CA LEU A 43 -0.61 12.58 -17.17
C LEU A 43 -1.96 11.92 -17.44
N LEU A 44 -2.29 10.86 -16.72
CA LEU A 44 -3.53 10.11 -16.90
C LEU A 44 -4.77 10.95 -16.60
N THR A 45 -4.75 11.74 -15.51
CA THR A 45 -5.87 12.63 -15.18
C THR A 45 -6.13 13.67 -16.27
N LYS A 46 -5.06 14.24 -16.86
CA LYS A 46 -5.17 15.15 -18.02
C LYS A 46 -5.71 14.43 -19.26
N MET A 47 -5.17 13.25 -19.58
CA MET A 47 -5.57 12.49 -20.77
C MET A 47 -7.03 12.06 -20.70
N ILE A 48 -7.48 11.53 -19.56
CA ILE A 48 -8.87 11.11 -19.36
C ILE A 48 -9.80 12.32 -19.53
N SER A 49 -9.47 13.45 -18.89
CA SER A 49 -10.27 14.67 -18.98
C SER A 49 -10.38 15.21 -20.42
N GLN A 50 -9.32 15.09 -21.22
CA GLN A 50 -9.25 15.67 -22.57
C GLN A 50 -9.74 14.73 -23.67
N HIS A 51 -9.55 13.42 -23.53
CA HIS A 51 -9.70 12.46 -24.61
C HIS A 51 -10.78 11.40 -24.37
N HIS A 52 -11.29 11.24 -23.15
CA HIS A 52 -12.31 10.24 -22.88
C HIS A 52 -13.65 10.62 -23.55
N LEU A 53 -14.27 9.67 -24.26
CA LEU A 53 -15.48 9.91 -25.06
C LEU A 53 -16.65 10.45 -24.24
N SER A 54 -16.76 10.04 -22.97
CA SER A 54 -17.84 10.53 -22.08
C SER A 54 -17.71 12.01 -21.73
N ARG A 55 -16.51 12.61 -21.91
CA ARG A 55 -16.19 14.01 -21.52
C ARG A 55 -16.56 14.37 -20.08
N SER A 56 -16.67 13.38 -19.20
CA SER A 56 -16.95 13.61 -17.79
C SER A 56 -15.72 14.25 -17.13
N PRO A 57 -15.89 15.30 -16.32
CA PRO A 57 -14.79 15.79 -15.49
C PRO A 57 -14.37 14.69 -14.49
N ILE A 58 -13.11 14.75 -14.07
CA ILE A 58 -12.63 14.01 -12.90
C ILE A 58 -12.94 14.89 -11.69
N ASP A 59 -14.05 14.59 -11.01
CA ASP A 59 -14.63 15.35 -9.90
C ASP A 59 -14.97 14.42 -8.71
N ASP A 60 -15.56 14.96 -7.65
CA ASP A 60 -16.02 14.24 -6.46
C ASP A 60 -16.86 12.99 -6.79
N ALA A 61 -17.64 13.01 -7.87
CA ALA A 61 -18.46 11.87 -8.26
C ALA A 61 -17.61 10.73 -8.85
N ILE A 62 -16.58 11.06 -9.62
CA ILE A 62 -15.56 10.09 -10.07
C ILE A 62 -14.70 9.63 -8.89
N SER A 63 -14.33 10.55 -8.00
CA SER A 63 -13.57 10.30 -6.76
C SER A 63 -14.25 9.22 -5.89
N SER A 64 -15.54 9.37 -5.63
CA SER A 64 -16.30 8.39 -4.86
C SER A 64 -16.37 7.02 -5.56
N LYS A 65 -16.56 7.00 -6.88
CA LYS A 65 -16.60 5.75 -7.65
C LYS A 65 -15.22 5.07 -7.68
N LEU A 66 -14.15 5.85 -7.75
CA LEU A 66 -12.78 5.38 -7.71
C LEU A 66 -12.52 4.65 -6.39
N LEU A 67 -12.89 5.25 -5.25
CA LEU A 67 -12.74 4.63 -3.94
C LEU A 67 -13.47 3.28 -3.87
N ASP A 68 -14.74 3.25 -4.28
CA ASP A 68 -15.54 2.02 -4.26
C ASP A 68 -14.96 0.93 -5.18
N ALA A 69 -14.53 1.31 -6.38
CA ALA A 69 -13.92 0.40 -7.34
C ALA A 69 -12.58 -0.14 -6.83
N TYR A 70 -11.78 0.70 -6.18
CA TYR A 70 -10.48 0.32 -5.66
C TYR A 70 -10.60 -0.66 -4.48
N LEU A 71 -11.45 -0.35 -3.49
CA LEU A 71 -11.72 -1.26 -2.38
C LEU A 71 -12.30 -2.59 -2.85
N LYS A 72 -13.20 -2.56 -3.83
CA LYS A 72 -13.75 -3.78 -4.44
C LYS A 72 -12.70 -4.59 -5.20
N ALA A 73 -11.73 -3.94 -5.84
CA ALA A 73 -10.65 -4.62 -6.55
C ALA A 73 -9.71 -5.35 -5.58
N LEU A 74 -9.48 -4.78 -4.40
CA LEU A 74 -8.65 -5.38 -3.36
C LEU A 74 -9.37 -6.49 -2.59
N ASP A 75 -10.61 -6.25 -2.17
CA ASP A 75 -11.37 -7.20 -1.33
C ASP A 75 -12.81 -7.39 -1.84
N PRO A 76 -13.00 -8.10 -2.97
CA PRO A 76 -14.32 -8.30 -3.57
C PRO A 76 -15.23 -9.16 -2.69
N ALA A 77 -14.66 -10.07 -1.90
CA ALA A 77 -15.38 -10.97 -1.00
C ALA A 77 -15.58 -10.39 0.41
N LYS A 78 -15.00 -9.22 0.70
CA LYS A 78 -15.06 -8.54 2.01
C LYS A 78 -14.55 -9.40 3.16
N LEU A 79 -13.42 -10.08 2.94
CA LEU A 79 -12.81 -11.00 3.91
C LEU A 79 -11.70 -10.36 4.75
N TYR A 80 -11.15 -9.23 4.29
CA TYR A 80 -9.92 -8.67 4.84
C TYR A 80 -10.14 -7.33 5.54
N PHE A 81 -10.80 -6.37 4.89
CA PHE A 81 -10.98 -5.04 5.49
C PHE A 81 -11.97 -5.07 6.63
N LEU A 82 -11.63 -4.38 7.73
CA LEU A 82 -12.57 -4.10 8.81
C LEU A 82 -13.42 -2.88 8.47
N GLN A 83 -14.60 -2.77 9.09
CA GLN A 83 -15.45 -1.59 8.95
C GLN A 83 -14.71 -0.30 9.33
N SER A 84 -13.86 -0.35 10.37
CA SER A 84 -13.04 0.79 10.78
C SER A 84 -12.05 1.24 9.70
N ASP A 85 -11.52 0.30 8.90
CA ASP A 85 -10.62 0.64 7.78
C ASP A 85 -11.43 1.37 6.69
N ILE A 86 -12.62 0.86 6.36
CA ILE A 86 -13.52 1.46 5.37
C ILE A 86 -13.97 2.87 5.79
N ASP A 87 -14.29 3.05 7.08
CA ASP A 87 -14.69 4.34 7.64
C ASP A 87 -13.52 5.35 7.60
N GLU A 88 -12.29 4.88 7.83
CA GLU A 88 -11.08 5.69 7.71
C GLU A 88 -10.86 6.15 6.26
N PHE A 89 -10.91 5.22 5.30
CA PHE A 89 -10.72 5.52 3.88
C PHE A 89 -11.81 6.41 3.30
N SER A 90 -13.03 6.29 3.83
CA SER A 90 -14.18 7.10 3.40
C SER A 90 -14.01 8.59 3.68
N LYS A 91 -13.07 8.99 4.54
CA LYS A 91 -12.72 10.41 4.76
C LYS A 91 -12.13 11.07 3.52
N SER A 92 -11.44 10.30 2.66
CA SER A 92 -10.84 10.80 1.43
C SER A 92 -11.77 10.72 0.22
N ARG A 93 -13.02 10.23 0.40
CA ARG A 93 -13.95 9.86 -0.68
C ARG A 93 -14.20 10.95 -1.74
N LEU A 94 -14.09 12.21 -1.36
CA LEU A 94 -14.39 13.35 -2.24
C LEU A 94 -13.13 14.10 -2.70
N ILE A 95 -11.93 13.68 -2.28
CA ILE A 95 -10.68 14.44 -2.56
C ILE A 95 -9.68 13.68 -3.43
N LEU A 96 -9.91 12.39 -3.71
CA LEU A 96 -8.96 11.58 -4.49
C LEU A 96 -8.74 12.11 -5.91
N ASP A 97 -9.75 12.73 -6.52
CA ASP A 97 -9.59 13.34 -7.84
C ASP A 97 -8.65 14.54 -7.82
N ASP A 98 -8.73 15.38 -6.80
CA ASP A 98 -7.81 16.51 -6.61
C ASP A 98 -6.40 16.03 -6.30
N GLU A 99 -6.26 15.06 -5.38
CA GLU A 99 -4.97 14.43 -5.08
C GLU A 99 -4.31 13.85 -6.35
N LEU A 100 -5.07 13.13 -7.18
CA LEU A 100 -4.56 12.55 -8.42
C LEU A 100 -4.19 13.62 -9.47
N LYS A 101 -4.95 14.72 -9.58
CA LYS A 101 -4.59 15.85 -10.46
C LYS A 101 -3.28 16.51 -10.01
N GLU A 102 -3.03 16.54 -8.71
CA GLU A 102 -1.79 17.03 -8.12
C GLU A 102 -0.66 15.98 -8.19
N GLY A 103 -0.97 14.74 -8.54
CA GLY A 103 -0.02 13.62 -8.58
C GLY A 103 0.25 12.99 -7.23
N ASN A 104 -0.53 13.32 -6.19
CA ASN A 104 -0.51 12.63 -4.92
C ASN A 104 -1.22 11.27 -5.08
N VAL A 105 -0.44 10.20 -5.08
CA VAL A 105 -0.93 8.81 -5.17
C VAL A 105 -0.84 8.07 -3.83
N GLN A 106 -0.47 8.75 -2.75
CA GLN A 106 -0.13 8.13 -1.47
C GLN A 106 -1.30 7.35 -0.88
N PHE A 107 -2.54 7.85 -1.03
CA PHE A 107 -3.75 7.16 -0.59
C PHE A 107 -3.82 5.71 -1.10
N GLY A 108 -3.46 5.46 -2.37
CA GLY A 108 -3.46 4.12 -2.95
C GLY A 108 -2.46 3.19 -2.25
N TYR A 109 -1.26 3.70 -1.94
CA TYR A 109 -0.25 2.94 -1.22
C TYR A 109 -0.68 2.62 0.20
N ASP A 110 -1.25 3.59 0.91
CA ASP A 110 -1.68 3.43 2.31
C ASP A 110 -2.78 2.37 2.42
N VAL A 111 -3.79 2.43 1.53
CA VAL A 111 -4.87 1.43 1.47
C VAL A 111 -4.33 0.05 1.10
N PHE A 112 -3.42 -0.03 0.12
CA PHE A 112 -2.81 -1.30 -0.28
C PHE A 112 -1.94 -1.90 0.85
N GLN A 113 -1.22 -1.07 1.59
CA GLN A 113 -0.47 -1.51 2.75
C GLN A 113 -1.40 -2.08 3.81
N ARG A 114 -2.50 -1.37 4.16
CA ARG A 114 -3.51 -1.89 5.10
C ARG A 114 -4.08 -3.23 4.62
N TYR A 115 -4.33 -3.37 3.32
CA TYR A 115 -4.79 -4.63 2.74
C TYR A 115 -3.80 -5.77 2.98
N ARG A 116 -2.50 -5.56 2.72
CA ARG A 116 -1.46 -6.57 3.01
C ARG A 116 -1.42 -6.95 4.48
N GLU A 117 -1.48 -5.96 5.38
CA GLU A 117 -1.50 -6.19 6.83
C GLU A 117 -2.69 -7.08 7.25
N ARG A 118 -3.89 -6.83 6.69
CA ARG A 118 -5.08 -7.66 6.95
C ARG A 118 -4.95 -9.06 6.37
N LEU A 119 -4.40 -9.19 5.16
CA LEU A 119 -4.18 -10.47 4.49
C LEU A 119 -3.20 -11.34 5.28
N ASP A 120 -2.09 -10.77 5.73
CA ASP A 120 -1.09 -11.48 6.53
C ASP A 120 -1.68 -11.96 7.86
N ALA A 121 -2.41 -11.07 8.56
CA ALA A 121 -3.09 -11.42 9.81
C ALA A 121 -4.11 -12.55 9.64
N GLN A 122 -4.91 -12.51 8.56
CA GLN A 122 -5.88 -13.59 8.27
C GLN A 122 -5.19 -14.89 7.88
N THR A 123 -4.09 -14.83 7.15
CA THR A 123 -3.29 -16.00 6.76
C THR A 123 -2.70 -16.68 8.00
N GLU A 124 -2.17 -15.90 8.95
CA GLU A 124 -1.66 -16.43 10.22
C GLU A 124 -2.78 -17.10 11.04
N GLN A 125 -3.96 -16.50 11.10
CA GLN A 125 -5.12 -17.09 11.78
C GLN A 125 -5.56 -18.40 11.11
N ALA A 126 -5.60 -18.44 9.78
CA ALA A 126 -5.95 -19.64 9.03
C ALA A 126 -4.99 -20.80 9.34
N PHE A 127 -3.67 -20.54 9.38
CA PHE A 127 -2.69 -21.58 9.75
C PHE A 127 -2.89 -22.08 11.18
N LYS A 128 -3.16 -21.20 12.15
CA LYS A 128 -3.46 -21.63 13.53
C LYS A 128 -4.66 -22.57 13.61
N LEU A 129 -5.74 -22.25 12.89
CA LEU A 129 -6.94 -23.09 12.84
C LEU A 129 -6.65 -24.45 12.18
N ILE A 130 -5.83 -24.48 11.13
CA ILE A 130 -5.39 -25.73 10.46
C ILE A 130 -4.61 -26.62 11.42
N ASP A 131 -3.70 -26.05 12.20
CA ASP A 131 -2.87 -26.79 13.15
C ASP A 131 -3.68 -27.40 14.31
N GLU A 132 -4.81 -26.79 14.69
CA GLU A 132 -5.71 -27.30 15.73
C GLU A 132 -6.45 -28.59 15.34
N GLN A 133 -6.54 -28.92 14.04
CA GLN A 133 -7.10 -30.17 13.50
C GLN A 133 -8.51 -30.59 13.98
N ASN A 134 -9.27 -29.67 14.58
CA ASN A 134 -10.60 -29.95 15.15
C ASN A 134 -11.73 -29.62 14.16
N PHE A 135 -11.66 -30.17 12.96
CA PHE A 135 -12.64 -29.86 11.91
C PHE A 135 -13.82 -30.85 11.91
N ASP A 136 -15.03 -30.30 11.92
CA ASP A 136 -16.26 -31.04 11.60
C ASP A 136 -16.80 -30.54 10.24
N PHE A 137 -17.00 -31.48 9.32
CA PHE A 137 -17.43 -31.21 7.95
C PHE A 137 -18.78 -31.87 7.61
N THR A 138 -19.50 -32.36 8.63
CA THR A 138 -20.82 -33.01 8.48
C THR A 138 -21.95 -32.03 8.82
#